data_AF-A0A3E2VH59-F1
#
_entry.id   AF-A0A3E2VH59-F1
#
_cell.length_a   1.000
_cell.length_b   1.000
_cell.length_c   1.000
_cell.angle_alpha   90.00
_cell.angle_beta   90.00
_cell.angle_gamma   90.00
#
_symmetry.space_group_name_H-M   'P 1'
#
loop_
_entity.id
_entity.type
_entity.pdbx_description
1 polymer ?
#
loop_
_entity_poly.entity_id
_entity_poly.type
_entity_poly.pdbx_seq_one_letter_code
_entity_poly.pdbx_strand_id
1 'polypeptide(L)' 'MGKFDYKFVEVPFDGNLKTGNLETFERCKEIIMNEAADGWRLIQIISPAGEKKSLSGSCSYEIVLEKEN' A
#
# COMPACT_ATOMS: atom_id res chain seq x y z
N MET A 1 0.94 -13.34 23.89
CA MET A 1 0.72 -12.55 22.66
C MET A 1 1.93 -12.78 21.79
N GLY A 2 1.74 -13.28 20.56
CA GLY A 2 2.84 -13.49 19.61
C GLY A 2 3.59 -12.18 19.34
N LYS A 3 4.86 -12.29 18.98
CA LYS A 3 5.61 -11.13 18.47
C LYS A 3 5.27 -11.00 17.00
N PHE A 4 4.95 -9.79 16.56
CA PHE A 4 4.64 -9.50 15.17
C PHE A 4 5.66 -8.52 14.62
N ASP A 5 6.14 -8.81 13.42
CA ASP A 5 6.92 -7.90 12.60
C ASP A 5 5.97 -7.14 11.67
N TYR A 6 6.25 -5.86 11.44
CA TYR A 6 5.42 -4.98 10.59
C TYR A 6 6.23 -4.48 9.39
N LYS A 7 5.57 -4.42 8.24
CA LYS A 7 6.12 -3.91 6.98
C LYS A 7 5.19 -2.87 6.38
N PHE A 8 5.76 -1.76 5.92
CA PHE A 8 5.08 -0.65 5.28
C PHE A 8 5.60 -0.53 3.85
N VAL A 9 4.71 -0.59 2.86
CA VAL A 9 5.07 -0.52 1.45
C VAL A 9 4.36 0.67 0.82
N GLU A 10 5.15 1.66 0.40
CA GLU A 10 4.65 2.81 -0.35
C GLU A 10 4.45 2.43 -1.82
N VAL A 11 3.27 2.75 -2.36
CA VAL A 11 2.90 2.55 -3.76
C VAL A 11 2.58 3.92 -4.35
N PRO A 12 3.45 4.48 -5.21
CA PRO A 12 3.19 5.78 -5.81
C PRO A 12 1.93 5.72 -6.68
N PHE A 13 1.09 6.74 -6.57
CA PHE A 13 -0.06 6.92 -7.44
C PHE A 13 0.42 7.48 -8.77
N ASP A 14 0.31 6.67 -9.82
CA ASP A 14 0.56 7.16 -11.18
C ASP A 14 -0.67 7.97 -11.62
N GLY A 15 -0.58 9.28 -11.42
CA GLY A 15 -1.68 10.24 -11.58
C GLY A 15 -2.08 10.51 -13.02
N ASN A 16 -1.94 9.56 -13.95
CA ASN A 16 -2.39 9.73 -15.32
C ASN A 16 -3.92 9.59 -15.37
N LEU A 17 -4.62 10.67 -14.99
CA LEU A 17 -6.08 10.85 -14.93
C LEU A 17 -6.88 10.41 -16.17
N LYS A 18 -6.20 10.08 -17.28
CA LYS A 18 -6.80 9.61 -18.54
C LYS A 18 -6.98 8.09 -18.59
N THR A 19 -6.15 7.35 -17.88
CA THR A 19 -6.21 5.88 -17.77
C THR A 19 -6.57 5.61 -16.32
N GLY A 20 -7.87 5.46 -16.05
CA GLY A 20 -8.38 5.52 -14.68
C GLY A 20 -7.61 4.65 -13.69
N ASN A 21 -7.61 5.09 -12.42
CA ASN A 21 -7.05 4.54 -11.17
C ASN A 21 -6.80 3.01 -11.02
N LEU A 22 -7.27 2.19 -11.94
CA LEU A 22 -7.12 0.74 -12.00
C LEU A 22 -5.67 0.26 -11.88
N GLU A 23 -4.71 0.91 -12.55
CA GLU A 23 -3.31 0.45 -12.58
C GLU A 23 -2.65 0.47 -11.19
N THR A 24 -2.86 1.53 -10.41
CA THR A 24 -2.33 1.60 -9.03
C THR A 24 -3.00 0.57 -8.11
N PHE A 25 -4.30 0.31 -8.28
CA PHE A 25 -4.99 -0.71 -7.50
C PHE A 25 -4.53 -2.13 -7.85
N GLU A 26 -4.34 -2.44 -9.14
CA GLU A 26 -3.76 -3.72 -9.54
C GLU A 26 -2.35 -3.89 -8.96
N ARG A 27 -1.54 -2.83 -8.97
CA ARG A 27 -0.21 -2.88 -8.36
C ARG A 27 -0.24 -3.18 -6.87
N CYS A 28 -1.17 -2.57 -6.12
CA CYS A 28 -1.38 -2.89 -4.72
C CYS A 28 -1.74 -4.37 -4.53
N LYS A 29 -2.64 -4.92 -5.36
CA LYS A 29 -3.01 -6.35 -5.30
C LYS A 29 -1.81 -7.26 -5.54
N GLU A 30 -0.99 -6.97 -6.55
CA GLU A 30 0.22 -7.74 -6.84
C GLU A 30 1.18 -7.77 -5.65
N ILE A 31 1.44 -6.60 -5.03
CA ILE A 31 2.32 -6.49 -3.86
C ILE A 31 1.77 -7.34 -2.72
N ILE A 32 0.48 -7.23 -2.43
CA ILE A 32 -0.16 -8.01 -1.36
C ILE A 32 -0.06 -9.51 -1.61
N MET A 33 -0.30 -9.97 -2.85
CA MET A 33 -0.21 -11.39 -3.19
C MET A 33 1.22 -11.93 -3.06
N ASN A 34 2.22 -11.16 -3.51
CA ASN A 34 3.62 -11.54 -3.38
C ASN A 34 4.05 -11.63 -1.91
N GLU A 35 3.77 -10.60 -1.12
CA GLU A 35 4.13 -10.58 0.31
C GLU A 35 3.38 -11.66 1.10
N ALA A 36 2.14 -11.97 0.72
CA ALA A 36 1.39 -13.08 1.29
C ALA A 36 2.03 -14.45 1.02
N ALA A 37 2.68 -14.64 -0.13
CA ALA A 37 3.45 -15.85 -0.39
C ALA A 37 4.66 -15.99 0.55
N ASP A 38 5.22 -14.86 1.02
CA ASP A 38 6.30 -14.80 2.02
C ASP A 38 5.80 -14.87 3.48
N GLY A 39 4.49 -15.09 3.69
CA GLY A 39 3.87 -15.23 5.01
C GLY A 39 3.50 -13.91 5.69
N TRP A 40 3.51 -12.80 4.96
CA TRP A 40 2.96 -11.53 5.44
C TRP A 40 1.44 -11.49 5.28
N ARG A 41 0.75 -10.89 6.25
CA ARG A 41 -0.69 -10.70 6.25
C ARG A 41 -1.03 -9.24 6.07
N LEU A 42 -1.92 -8.94 5.14
CA LEU A 42 -2.44 -7.59 4.97
C LEU A 42 -3.23 -7.16 6.21
N ILE A 43 -2.88 -5.98 6.72
CA ILE A 43 -3.59 -5.31 7.81
C ILE A 43 -4.43 -4.15 7.28
N GLN A 44 -3.83 -3.26 6.50
CA GLN A 44 -4.50 -2.05 6.05
C GLN A 44 -3.89 -1.51 4.76
N ILE A 45 -4.70 -0.81 3.96
CA ILE A 45 -4.24 0.06 2.87
C ILE A 45 -4.65 1.48 3.23
N ILE A 46 -3.68 2.38 3.38
CA ILE A 46 -3.89 3.80 3.65
C ILE A 46 -3.91 4.53 2.31
N SER A 47 -4.99 5.28 2.09
CA SER A 47 -5.15 6.09 0.88
C SER A 47 -4.58 7.51 1.09
N PRO A 48 -4.04 8.14 0.03
CA PRO A 48 -3.44 9.48 0.12
C PRO A 48 -4.43 10.61 0.47
N ALA A 49 -5.72 10.30 0.61
CA ALA A 49 -6.77 11.28 0.90
C ALA A 49 -6.77 11.79 2.37
N GLY A 50 -5.99 11.18 3.26
CA GLY A 50 -5.94 11.52 4.68
C GLY A 50 -4.78 12.45 5.06
N GLU A 51 -5.13 13.66 5.49
CA GLU A 51 -4.38 14.52 6.42
C GLU A 51 -3.30 15.51 5.95
N LYS A 52 -2.88 15.57 4.69
CA LYS A 52 -2.30 16.80 4.10
C LYS A 52 -2.12 16.60 2.60
N LYS A 53 -2.98 17.23 1.80
CA LYS A 53 -2.55 17.75 0.49
C LYS A 53 -1.46 18.80 0.75
N SER A 54 -0.26 18.35 1.10
CA SER A 54 0.91 19.21 1.03
C SER A 54 1.08 19.54 -0.44
N LEU A 55 1.12 20.83 -0.75
CA LEU A 55 1.00 21.44 -2.08
C LEU A 55 2.09 21.05 -3.10
N SER A 56 2.80 19.94 -2.89
CA SER A 56 3.91 19.44 -3.71
C SER A 56 4.20 17.93 -3.57
N GLY A 57 3.39 17.14 -2.86
CA GLY A 57 3.69 15.74 -2.55
C GLY A 57 2.92 14.75 -3.42
N SER A 58 3.64 13.78 -4.01
CA SER A 58 3.07 12.62 -4.69
C SER A 58 1.94 11.99 -3.87
N CYS A 59 0.78 11.76 -4.49
CA CYS A 59 -0.20 10.84 -3.92
C CYS A 59 0.46 9.46 -3.89
N SER A 60 0.57 8.81 -2.74
CA SER A 60 1.01 7.42 -2.65
C SER A 60 0.05 6.67 -1.75
N TYR A 61 -0.24 5.41 -2.07
CA TYR A 61 -0.87 4.49 -1.13
C TYR A 61 0.20 3.90 -0.22
N GLU A 62 -0.18 3.54 1.00
CA GLU A 62 0.69 2.79 1.88
C GLU A 62 0.00 1.48 2.28
N ILE A 63 0.69 0.36 2.06
CA ILE A 63 0.21 -0.98 2.41
C ILE A 63 0.90 -1.41 3.70
N VAL A 64 0.11 -1.74 4.71
CA VAL A 64 0.58 -2.20 6.02
C VAL A 64 0.38 -3.71 6.13
N LEU A 65 1.47 -4.43 6.41
CA LEU A 65 1.53 -5.88 6.52
C LEU A 65 2.08 -6.28 7.88
N GLU A 66 1.62 -7.41 8.42
CA GLU A 66 2.16 -8.04 9.62
C GLU A 66 2.64 -9.47 9.36
N LYS A 67 3.61 -9.97 10.13
CA LYS A 67 4.01 -11.37 10.10
C LYS A 67 4.25 -11.86 11.53
N GLU A 68 3.67 -13.01 11.87
CA GLU A 68 3.92 -13.65 13.17
C GLU A 68 5.33 -14.26 13.19
N ASN A 69 6.05 -14.01 14.28
CA ASN A 69 7.43 -14.42 14.50
C ASN A 69 7.52 -15.69 15.36
#